data_AF-A0A1B6JI34-F1
#
_entry.id   AF-A0A1B6JI34-F1
#
_cell.length_a   1.000
_cell.length_b   1.000
_cell.length_c   1.000
_cell.angle_alpha   90.00
_cell.angle_beta   90.00
_cell.angle_gamma   90.00
#
_symmetry.space_group_name_H-M   'P 1'
#
loop_
_entity.id
_entity.type
_entity.pdbx_description
1 polymer ?
#
loop_
_entity_poly.entity_id
_entity_poly.type
_entity_poly.pdbx_seq_one_letter_code
_entity_poly.pdbx_strand_id
1 'polypeptide(L)'
;TLEMIKSAITICKDAIDIEKQKGNKNSVSIIGFVGPYGAHLNNGCEYAGGFYADDMTIKELADWHRPKVEALIEGGCDYLLFGTIPSPKEAEAIIEVLKEHPGFKAILSFSAQNEKTISHGEKLSEVAKRCWELAADQILA
;
A
#
# COMPACT_ATOMS: atom_id res chain seq x y z
N THR A 1 -12.06 -9.89 7.29
CA THR A 1 -12.21 -10.59 5.99
C THR A 1 -12.25 -9.56 4.86
N LEU A 2 -12.12 -9.95 3.59
CA LEU A 2 -12.15 -9.02 2.44
C LEU A 2 -13.45 -8.19 2.40
N GLU A 3 -14.56 -8.75 2.85
CA GLU A 3 -15.83 -8.02 3.01
C GLU A 3 -15.75 -6.86 4.01
N MET A 4 -14.91 -6.97 5.05
CA MET A 4 -14.69 -5.86 5.97
C MET A 4 -13.90 -4.72 5.31
N ILE A 5 -12.98 -5.04 4.39
CA ILE A 5 -12.25 -4.03 3.61
C ILE A 5 -13.22 -3.23 2.76
N LYS A 6 -14.12 -3.90 2.03
CA LYS A 6 -15.18 -3.24 1.26
C LYS A 6 -16.11 -2.41 2.13
N SER A 7 -16.50 -2.96 3.29
CA SER A 7 -17.35 -2.26 4.26
C SER A 7 -16.71 -0.98 4.80
N ALA A 8 -15.39 -0.97 5.02
CA ALA A 8 -14.67 0.24 5.42
C ALA A 8 -14.78 1.36 4.36
N ILE A 9 -14.74 1.01 3.06
CA ILE A 9 -14.95 1.98 1.98
C ILE A 9 -16.38 2.52 1.99
N THR A 10 -17.38 1.68 2.24
CA THR A 10 -18.77 2.12 2.39
C THR A 10 -18.92 3.16 3.50
N ILE A 11 -18.30 2.94 4.66
CA ILE A 11 -18.31 3.91 5.77
C ILE A 11 -17.69 5.25 5.35
N CYS A 12 -16.60 5.24 4.59
CA CYS A 12 -16.00 6.47 4.05
C CYS A 12 -16.96 7.20 3.10
N LYS A 13 -17.66 6.47 2.23
CA LYS A 13 -18.66 7.04 1.30
C LYS A 13 -19.83 7.67 2.06
N ASP A 14 -20.35 6.99 3.08
CA ASP A 14 -21.42 7.50 3.93
C ASP A 14 -21.00 8.80 4.64
N ALA A 15 -19.77 8.86 5.15
CA ALA A 15 -19.22 10.06 5.77
C ALA A 15 -19.11 11.23 4.78
N ILE A 16 -18.67 10.97 3.54
CA ILE A 16 -18.61 11.98 2.47
C ILE A 16 -20.02 12.49 2.14
N ASP A 17 -21.00 11.60 2.05
CA ASP A 17 -22.38 11.98 1.71
C ASP A 17 -23.05 12.79 2.83
N ILE A 18 -22.78 12.46 4.10
CA ILE A 18 -23.21 13.28 5.26
C ILE A 18 -22.65 14.71 5.15
N GLU A 19 -21.38 14.88 4.81
CA GLU A 19 -20.77 16.21 4.67
C GLU A 19 -21.31 16.97 3.45
N LYS A 20 -21.57 16.28 2.33
CA LYS A 20 -22.24 16.90 1.17
C LYS A 20 -23.64 17.40 1.50
N GLN A 21 -24.42 16.65 2.29
CA GLN A 21 -25.75 17.07 2.75
C GLN A 21 -25.70 18.31 3.64
N LYS A 22 -24.60 18.54 4.37
CA LYS A 22 -24.34 19.78 5.13
C LYS A 22 -23.89 20.96 4.27
N GLY A 23 -23.82 20.79 2.95
CA GLY A 23 -23.43 21.82 2.00
C GLY A 23 -21.91 21.88 1.72
N ASN A 24 -21.13 20.91 2.19
CA ASN A 24 -19.73 20.80 1.79
C ASN A 24 -19.62 20.42 0.31
N LYS A 25 -18.91 21.23 -0.47
CA LYS A 25 -18.70 21.03 -1.92
C LYS A 25 -17.29 20.57 -2.27
N ASN A 26 -16.45 20.34 -1.27
CA ASN A 26 -15.08 19.90 -1.50
C ASN A 26 -15.08 18.50 -2.10
N SER A 27 -14.24 18.29 -3.11
CA SER A 27 -13.94 16.95 -3.60
C SER A 27 -13.10 16.22 -2.55
N VAL A 28 -13.53 15.03 -2.17
CA VAL A 28 -12.83 14.17 -1.21
C VAL A 28 -12.52 12.85 -1.91
N SER A 29 -11.27 12.40 -1.82
CA SER A 29 -10.85 11.10 -2.31
C SER A 29 -10.72 10.09 -1.17
N ILE A 30 -11.04 8.84 -1.47
CA ILE A 30 -10.86 7.69 -0.58
C ILE A 30 -9.59 6.97 -0.99
N ILE A 31 -8.62 6.87 -0.08
CA ILE A 31 -7.38 6.13 -0.31
C ILE A 31 -7.46 4.79 0.40
N GLY A 32 -7.38 3.70 -0.35
CA GLY A 32 -7.35 2.35 0.17
C GLY A 32 -5.98 2.01 0.75
N PHE A 33 -5.92 1.69 2.05
CA PHE A 33 -4.66 1.40 2.73
C PHE A 33 -4.39 -0.11 2.84
N VAL A 34 -3.17 -0.52 2.50
CA VAL A 34 -2.66 -1.89 2.74
C VAL A 34 -1.35 -1.81 3.52
N GLY A 35 -1.29 -2.51 4.65
CA GLY A 35 -0.06 -2.66 5.43
C GLY A 35 0.87 -3.75 4.87
N PRO A 36 2.10 -3.83 5.36
CA PRO A 36 3.06 -4.84 4.91
C PRO A 36 2.69 -6.22 5.47
N TYR A 37 3.24 -7.27 4.88
CA TYR A 37 3.15 -8.63 5.39
C TYR A 37 3.69 -8.74 6.82
N GLY A 38 4.70 -7.95 7.17
CA GLY A 38 5.25 -7.92 8.51
C GLY A 38 4.22 -7.59 9.61
N ALA A 39 3.27 -6.69 9.32
CA ALA A 39 2.21 -6.35 10.27
C ALA A 39 1.25 -7.53 10.51
N HIS A 40 1.10 -8.43 9.53
CA HIS A 40 0.31 -9.65 9.70
C HIS A 40 0.99 -10.67 10.63
N LEU A 41 2.31 -10.67 10.71
CA LEU A 41 3.06 -11.55 11.61
C LEU A 41 2.94 -11.13 13.08
N ASN A 42 2.46 -9.91 13.35
CA ASN A 42 2.20 -9.39 14.70
C ASN A 42 3.41 -9.50 15.65
N ASN A 43 4.62 -9.30 15.11
CA ASN A 43 5.88 -9.37 15.85
C ASN A 43 6.73 -8.09 15.70
N GLY A 44 6.20 -7.04 15.05
CA GLY A 44 6.87 -5.75 14.86
C GLY A 44 7.96 -5.73 13.79
N CYS A 45 8.12 -6.81 13.00
CA CYS A 45 9.15 -6.88 11.97
C CYS A 45 8.98 -5.82 10.86
N GLU A 46 7.80 -5.22 10.71
CA GLU A 46 7.57 -4.07 9.83
C GLU A 46 8.35 -2.80 10.25
N TYR A 47 8.88 -2.76 11.47
CA TYR A 47 9.79 -1.72 11.96
C TYR A 47 11.16 -2.27 12.39
N ALA A 48 11.25 -3.59 12.64
CA ALA A 48 12.44 -4.27 13.14
C ALA A 48 13.10 -5.16 12.07
N GLY A 49 13.44 -4.57 10.92
CA GLY A 49 14.32 -5.20 9.94
C GLY A 49 13.63 -5.89 8.77
N GLY A 50 12.33 -6.16 8.81
CA GLY A 50 11.61 -6.78 7.70
C GLY A 50 12.11 -8.18 7.30
N PHE A 51 12.79 -8.91 8.20
CA PHE A 51 13.52 -10.15 7.91
C PHE A 51 12.69 -11.27 7.26
N TYR A 52 11.36 -11.25 7.40
CA TYR A 52 10.48 -12.18 6.65
C TYR A 52 10.71 -12.07 5.13
N ALA A 53 11.12 -10.89 4.66
CA ALA A 53 11.37 -10.65 3.25
C ALA A 53 12.53 -11.50 2.75
N ASP A 54 13.50 -11.89 3.58
CA ASP A 54 14.62 -12.74 3.16
C ASP A 54 14.15 -14.16 2.78
N ASP A 55 13.21 -14.71 3.57
CA ASP A 55 12.68 -16.06 3.41
C ASP A 55 11.53 -16.18 2.41
N MET A 56 10.93 -15.05 2.02
CA MET A 56 9.81 -15.01 1.07
C MET A 56 10.26 -14.62 -0.34
N THR A 57 9.54 -15.17 -1.31
CA THR A 57 9.64 -14.77 -2.71
C THR A 57 8.76 -13.54 -2.99
N ILE A 58 9.10 -12.79 -4.04
CA ILE A 58 8.26 -11.69 -4.55
C ILE A 58 6.85 -12.19 -4.86
N LYS A 59 6.75 -13.38 -5.49
CA LYS A 59 5.46 -13.99 -5.83
C LYS A 59 4.59 -14.25 -4.60
N GLU A 60 5.15 -14.80 -3.52
CA GLU A 60 4.38 -15.07 -2.30
C GLU A 60 3.87 -13.78 -1.65
N LEU A 61 4.69 -12.73 -1.65
CA LEU A 61 4.27 -11.42 -1.17
C LEU A 61 3.19 -10.80 -2.08
N ALA A 62 3.33 -10.94 -3.40
CA ALA A 62 2.35 -10.45 -4.37
C ALA A 62 1.01 -11.17 -4.21
N ASP A 63 1.03 -12.51 -4.13
CA ASP A 63 -0.16 -13.33 -3.89
C ASP A 63 -0.85 -12.96 -2.57
N TRP A 64 -0.07 -12.57 -1.55
CA TRP A 64 -0.63 -12.08 -0.29
C TRP A 64 -1.31 -10.71 -0.44
N HIS A 65 -0.67 -9.76 -1.14
CA HIS A 65 -1.21 -8.40 -1.34
C HIS A 65 -2.43 -8.36 -2.26
N ARG A 66 -2.42 -9.16 -3.34
CA ARG A 66 -3.42 -9.22 -4.41
C ARG A 66 -4.88 -9.16 -3.94
N PRO A 67 -5.38 -10.09 -3.11
CA PRO A 67 -6.80 -10.10 -2.73
C PRO A 67 -7.21 -8.85 -1.93
N LYS A 68 -6.28 -8.19 -1.23
CA LYS A 68 -6.57 -6.94 -0.50
C LYS A 68 -6.66 -5.76 -1.44
N VAL A 69 -5.77 -5.70 -2.43
CA VAL A 69 -5.80 -4.69 -3.50
C VAL A 69 -7.09 -4.80 -4.29
N GLU A 70 -7.44 -5.99 -4.75
CA GLU A 70 -8.69 -6.27 -5.46
C GLU A 70 -9.90 -5.84 -4.62
N ALA A 71 -9.95 -6.21 -3.34
CA ALA A 71 -11.07 -5.83 -2.46
C ALA A 71 -11.20 -4.30 -2.26
N LEU A 72 -10.09 -3.55 -2.19
CA LEU A 72 -10.12 -2.09 -2.10
C LEU A 72 -10.62 -1.45 -3.40
N ILE A 73 -10.11 -1.93 -4.53
CA ILE A 73 -10.51 -1.48 -5.87
C ILE A 73 -12.00 -1.75 -6.10
N GLU A 74 -12.47 -2.97 -5.81
CA GLU A 74 -13.87 -3.34 -5.89
C GLU A 74 -14.76 -2.55 -4.92
N GLY A 75 -14.23 -2.21 -3.74
CA GLY A 75 -14.88 -1.31 -2.79
C GLY A 75 -15.05 0.11 -3.33
N GLY A 76 -14.26 0.49 -4.33
CA GLY A 76 -14.31 1.79 -5.01
C GLY A 76 -13.54 2.87 -4.27
N CYS A 77 -12.32 2.57 -3.81
CA CYS A 77 -11.35 3.62 -3.48
C CYS A 77 -10.83 4.29 -4.75
N ASP A 78 -10.33 5.53 -4.64
CA ASP A 78 -9.79 6.30 -5.77
C ASP A 78 -8.31 6.03 -6.02
N TYR A 79 -7.56 5.79 -4.94
CA TYR A 79 -6.11 5.54 -4.95
C TYR A 79 -5.74 4.47 -3.93
N LEU A 80 -4.54 3.92 -4.05
CA LEU A 80 -3.96 3.00 -3.08
C LEU A 80 -2.83 3.66 -2.29
N LEU A 81 -2.67 3.27 -1.03
CA LEU A 81 -1.53 3.59 -0.19
C LEU A 81 -1.02 2.31 0.43
N PHE A 82 0.24 1.99 0.18
CA PHE A 82 0.92 0.89 0.84
C PHE A 82 1.83 1.47 1.91
N GLY A 83 1.54 1.13 3.16
CA GLY A 83 2.19 1.73 4.31
C GLY A 83 3.27 0.85 4.90
N THR A 84 4.23 1.51 5.56
CA THR A 84 5.17 0.86 6.49
C THR A 84 5.99 -0.27 5.84
N ILE A 85 6.30 -0.14 4.56
CA ILE A 85 7.01 -1.18 3.80
C ILE A 85 8.46 -1.23 4.32
N PRO A 86 8.93 -2.36 4.89
CA PRO A 86 10.26 -2.43 5.47
C PRO A 86 11.34 -2.79 4.46
N SER A 87 10.99 -3.44 3.35
CA SER A 87 11.94 -4.06 2.39
C SER A 87 11.66 -3.68 0.92
N PRO A 88 12.68 -3.60 0.06
CA PRO A 88 12.47 -3.39 -1.38
C PRO A 88 11.75 -4.57 -2.04
N LYS A 89 11.99 -5.81 -1.55
CA LYS A 89 11.39 -7.02 -2.10
C LYS A 89 9.86 -6.99 -2.01
N GLU A 90 9.33 -6.50 -0.89
CA GLU A 90 7.88 -6.31 -0.75
C GLU A 90 7.35 -5.17 -1.63
N ALA A 91 8.08 -4.05 -1.75
CA ALA A 91 7.69 -2.97 -2.65
C ALA A 91 7.59 -3.44 -4.12
N GLU A 92 8.52 -4.30 -4.56
CA GLU A 92 8.48 -4.92 -5.90
C GLU A 92 7.27 -5.83 -6.06
N ALA A 93 6.95 -6.64 -5.05
CA ALA A 93 5.76 -7.49 -5.06
C ALA A 93 4.47 -6.68 -5.15
N ILE A 94 4.39 -5.56 -4.42
CA ILE A 94 3.27 -4.62 -4.52
C ILE A 94 3.16 -4.03 -5.92
N ILE A 95 4.28 -3.67 -6.55
CA ILE A 95 4.30 -3.15 -7.93
C ILE A 95 3.84 -4.22 -8.94
N GLU A 96 4.18 -5.50 -8.76
CA GLU A 96 3.67 -6.58 -9.60
C GLU A 96 2.14 -6.66 -9.54
N VAL A 97 1.56 -6.57 -8.34
CA VAL A 97 0.10 -6.52 -8.17
C VAL A 97 -0.49 -5.25 -8.79
N LEU A 98 0.15 -4.10 -8.61
CA LEU A 98 -0.33 -2.83 -9.14
C LEU A 98 -0.41 -2.84 -10.68
N LYS A 99 0.55 -3.49 -11.35
CA LYS A 99 0.59 -3.63 -12.82
C LYS A 99 -0.59 -4.40 -13.41
N GLU A 100 -1.26 -5.22 -12.61
CA GLU A 100 -2.49 -5.90 -13.02
C GLU A 100 -3.71 -4.97 -13.03
N HIS A 101 -3.58 -3.78 -12.44
CA HIS A 101 -4.60 -2.75 -12.35
C HIS A 101 -4.11 -1.41 -12.93
N PRO A 102 -3.89 -1.31 -14.25
CA PRO A 102 -3.28 -0.12 -14.89
C PRO A 102 -4.08 1.18 -14.71
N GLY A 103 -5.35 1.12 -14.32
CA GLY A 103 -6.17 2.29 -14.00
C GLY A 103 -5.94 2.87 -12.61
N PHE A 104 -5.18 2.19 -11.75
CA PHE A 104 -4.94 2.61 -10.37
C PHE A 104 -3.54 3.16 -10.17
N LYS A 105 -3.48 4.20 -9.33
CA LYS A 105 -2.24 4.78 -8.86
C LYS A 105 -2.07 4.54 -7.36
N ALA A 106 -0.82 4.47 -6.93
CA ALA A 106 -0.46 4.14 -5.56
C ALA A 106 0.63 5.06 -4.99
N ILE A 107 0.58 5.24 -3.67
CA ILE A 107 1.68 5.81 -2.88
C ILE A 107 2.35 4.67 -2.13
N LEU A 108 3.69 4.67 -2.09
CA LEU A 108 4.48 3.75 -1.28
C LEU A 108 5.11 4.52 -0.11
N SER A 109 4.87 4.06 1.11
CA SER A 109 5.46 4.60 2.33
C SER A 109 6.31 3.54 3.00
N PHE A 110 7.57 3.89 3.28
CA PHE A 110 8.57 2.97 3.82
C PHE A 110 8.79 3.23 5.31
N SER A 111 8.98 2.17 6.10
CA SER A 111 9.47 2.33 7.46
C SER A 111 10.98 2.61 7.44
N ALA A 112 11.41 3.62 8.18
CA ALA A 112 12.81 4.04 8.22
C ALA A 112 13.55 3.42 9.41
N GLN A 113 14.77 2.94 9.20
CA GLN A 113 15.68 2.57 10.28
C GLN A 113 16.43 3.78 10.83
N ASN A 114 16.76 4.72 9.94
CA ASN A 114 17.40 6.00 10.26
C ASN A 114 17.07 7.02 9.14
N GLU A 115 17.70 8.19 9.17
CA GLU A 115 17.46 9.28 8.21
C GLU A 115 17.72 8.92 6.73
N LYS A 116 18.44 7.82 6.45
CA LYS A 116 18.89 7.46 5.10
C LYS A 116 18.41 6.10 4.64
N THR A 117 18.13 5.16 5.54
CA THR A 117 17.81 3.78 5.19
C THR A 117 16.42 3.36 5.67
N ILE A 118 15.81 2.46 4.89
CA ILE A 118 14.58 1.78 5.29
C ILE A 118 14.87 0.72 6.36
N SER A 119 13.84 0.16 6.98
CA SER A 119 13.94 -0.78 8.10
C SER A 119 14.86 -1.97 7.81
N HIS A 120 14.79 -2.54 6.60
CA HIS A 120 15.62 -3.66 6.15
C HIS A 120 17.08 -3.27 5.84
N GLY A 121 17.39 -1.98 5.72
CA GLY A 121 18.77 -1.45 5.68
C GLY A 121 19.18 -0.78 4.37
N GLU A 122 18.39 -0.87 3.30
CA GLU A 122 18.67 -0.23 2.02
C GLU A 122 18.47 1.28 2.08
N LYS A 123 19.18 2.04 1.23
CA LYS A 123 18.98 3.49 1.16
C LYS A 123 17.61 3.82 0.59
N LEU A 124 16.86 4.67 1.27
CA LEU A 124 15.53 5.11 0.84
C LEU A 124 15.56 5.70 -0.58
N SER A 125 16.59 6.48 -0.92
CA SER A 125 16.72 7.08 -2.25
C SER A 125 16.90 6.05 -3.37
N GLU A 126 17.61 4.95 -3.12
CA GLU A 126 17.82 3.87 -4.10
C GLU A 126 16.54 3.06 -4.28
N VAL A 127 15.84 2.78 -3.18
CA VAL A 127 14.56 2.06 -3.17
C VAL A 127 13.48 2.88 -3.89
N ALA A 128 13.35 4.17 -3.57
CA ALA A 128 12.39 5.07 -4.20
C ALA A 128 12.66 5.20 -5.72
N LYS A 129 13.93 5.37 -6.12
CA LYS A 129 14.32 5.41 -7.52
C LYS A 129 13.93 4.12 -8.26
N ARG A 130 14.22 2.95 -7.67
CA ARG A 130 13.87 1.65 -8.26
C ARG A 130 12.35 1.49 -8.41
N CYS A 131 11.57 1.87 -7.41
CA CYS A 131 10.10 1.82 -7.49
C CYS A 131 9.57 2.73 -8.61
N TRP A 132 10.14 3.92 -8.75
CA TRP A 132 9.80 4.84 -9.84
C TRP A 132 10.14 4.25 -11.21
N GLU A 133 11.34 3.67 -11.38
CA GLU A 133 11.75 3.05 -12.65
C GLU A 133 10.86 1.85 -13.03
N LEU A 134 10.33 1.12 -12.06
CA LEU A 134 9.48 -0.05 -12.29
C LEU A 134 8.02 0.28 -12.64
N ALA A 135 7.49 1.42 -12.22
CA ALA A 135 6.07 1.78 -12.35
C ALA A 135 5.80 3.30 -12.32
N ALA A 136 6.57 4.09 -13.08
CA ALA A 136 6.47 5.56 -13.11
C ALA A 136 5.07 6.10 -13.49
N ASP A 137 4.27 5.31 -14.20
CA ASP A 137 2.91 5.66 -14.60
C ASP A 137 1.87 5.41 -13.50
N GLN A 138 2.19 4.54 -12.53
CA GLN A 138 1.29 4.14 -11.46
C GLN A 138 1.72 4.63 -10.07
N ILE A 139 2.99 4.93 -9.85
CA ILE A 139 3.46 5.47 -8.56
C ILE A 139 3.27 6.99 -8.51
N LEU A 140 2.65 7.48 -7.44
CA LEU A 140 2.55 8.88 -7.11
C LEU A 140 3.77 9.30 -6.29
N ALA A 141 4.50 10.30 -6.79
CA ALA A 141 5.65 10.93 -6.13
C ALA A 141 5.36 12.39 -5.79
#